data_AF-A0A352UMB2-F1
#
_entry.id   AF-A0A352UMB2-F1
#
_cell.length_a   1.000
_cell.length_b   1.000
_cell.length_c   1.000
_cell.angle_alpha   90.00
_cell.angle_beta   90.00
_cell.angle_gamma   90.00
#
_symmetry.space_group_name_H-M   'P 1'
#
loop_
_entity.id
_entity.type
_entity.pdbx_description
1 polymer ?
#
loop_
_entity_poly.entity_id
_entity_poly.type
_entity_poly.pdbx_seq_one_letter_code
_entity_poly.pdbx_strand_id
1 'polypeptide(L)'
;ATGDYQNTPAMVKHWCPDVEHFDKKQYQKTGDGHLLAVTAGAVMENRGHTKMLHDFDAGLMYEEPFLYVNMKGKRFCNEFIGFVYMNDVMLHQDIYKGGKNYDNPDEGSLGWYCQIYDSGYMEHEAFDSLVPPTVMEKYMPAISDEEYAASHDGKPRTGVFPYLIDTWRADTLEELAGKLGIEDKDAFLASVERYNELCEKGKDEDYGKDTKWMNAIKTPPFYGIRRHLRVSALVSGVYTNADGQALDADKKPIEGLYCVGNLGGQFYGGADYPFHATGLSIGRCYTFGRLAGKHANTLPGGSGTVEETGTTAIAANTAASSGKWKDGSYQGTGKGVYGDDIDVTVTIASGKITKITVDKQSESQDIGAMALPTYIDETIANQSTQIDAVSGATRTKEGFAAAVNSALAKAST
;
A
#
# COMPACT_ATOMS: atom_id res chain seq x y z
N ALA A 1 3.76 -19.17 -12.06
CA ALA A 1 3.51 -17.89 -11.36
C ALA A 1 2.00 -17.63 -11.26
N THR A 2 1.29 -18.38 -10.42
CA THR A 2 -0.20 -18.37 -10.39
C THR A 2 -0.77 -17.70 -9.13
N GLY A 3 0.04 -16.91 -8.43
CA GLY A 3 -0.33 -16.33 -7.13
C GLY A 3 -0.23 -17.34 -5.98
N ASP A 4 -1.00 -17.09 -4.92
CA ASP A 4 -1.01 -17.86 -3.68
C ASP A 4 -2.24 -18.78 -3.53
N TYR A 5 -2.46 -19.28 -2.32
CA TYR A 5 -3.52 -20.25 -1.98
C TYR A 5 -4.47 -19.76 -0.87
N GLN A 6 -4.49 -18.45 -0.57
CA GLN A 6 -5.20 -17.91 0.60
C GLN A 6 -6.73 -18.14 0.56
N ASN A 7 -7.32 -18.39 -0.62
CA ASN A 7 -8.75 -18.66 -0.76
C ASN A 7 -9.12 -20.15 -0.78
N THR A 8 -8.18 -21.05 -0.44
CA THR A 8 -8.45 -22.49 -0.31
C THR A 8 -8.29 -22.92 1.15
N PRO A 9 -9.40 -23.01 1.93
CA PRO A 9 -9.34 -23.26 3.37
C PRO A 9 -8.55 -24.50 3.78
N ALA A 10 -8.67 -25.60 3.02
CA ALA A 10 -7.91 -26.82 3.29
C ALA A 10 -6.39 -26.62 3.17
N MET A 11 -5.95 -25.83 2.19
CA MET A 11 -4.54 -25.50 2.00
C MET A 11 -4.06 -24.53 3.09
N VAL A 12 -4.84 -23.50 3.39
CA VAL A 12 -4.56 -22.56 4.49
C VAL A 12 -4.37 -23.31 5.81
N LYS A 13 -5.33 -24.14 6.21
CA LYS A 13 -5.27 -24.96 7.42
C LYS A 13 -4.04 -25.88 7.46
N HIS A 14 -3.63 -26.38 6.30
CA HIS A 14 -2.47 -27.27 6.23
C HIS A 14 -1.15 -26.49 6.34
N TRP A 15 -0.92 -25.42 5.57
CA TRP A 15 0.40 -24.76 5.49
C TRP A 15 0.53 -23.45 6.27
N CYS A 16 -0.56 -22.72 6.48
CA CYS A 16 -0.58 -21.43 7.18
C CYS A 16 -1.83 -21.30 8.09
N PRO A 17 -1.98 -22.16 9.11
CA PRO A 17 -3.18 -22.18 9.95
C PRO A 17 -3.40 -20.87 10.72
N ASP A 18 -2.35 -20.09 10.98
CA ASP A 18 -2.42 -18.82 11.71
C ASP A 18 -3.37 -17.82 11.05
N VAL A 19 -3.60 -17.91 9.73
CA VAL A 19 -4.50 -16.99 9.01
C VAL A 19 -5.89 -17.56 8.74
N GLU A 20 -6.23 -18.72 9.31
CA GLU A 20 -7.53 -19.39 9.06
C GLU A 20 -8.71 -18.48 9.42
N HIS A 21 -8.60 -17.73 10.52
CA HIS A 21 -9.67 -16.89 11.06
C HIS A 21 -9.58 -15.40 10.70
N PHE A 22 -8.68 -15.02 9.79
CA PHE A 22 -8.62 -13.66 9.25
C PHE A 22 -9.36 -13.57 7.92
N ASP A 23 -10.05 -12.46 7.67
CA ASP A 23 -10.65 -12.19 6.36
C ASP A 23 -9.57 -12.02 5.27
N LYS A 24 -9.93 -12.31 4.02
CA LYS A 24 -9.06 -12.19 2.85
C LYS A 24 -9.32 -10.89 2.10
N LYS A 25 -8.27 -10.20 1.65
CA LYS A 25 -8.39 -9.00 0.79
C LYS A 25 -8.50 -9.33 -0.68
N GLN A 26 -7.91 -10.45 -1.09
CA GLN A 26 -7.91 -10.90 -2.48
C GLN A 26 -8.73 -12.18 -2.60
N TYR A 27 -9.36 -12.32 -3.75
CA TYR A 27 -10.13 -13.50 -4.13
C TYR A 27 -9.48 -14.18 -5.33
N GLN A 28 -9.89 -15.43 -5.60
CA GLN A 28 -9.39 -16.25 -6.72
C GLN A 28 -7.89 -16.64 -6.62
N LYS A 29 -7.33 -16.65 -5.42
CA LYS A 29 -6.02 -17.25 -5.12
C LYS A 29 -6.23 -18.65 -4.55
N THR A 30 -6.50 -19.60 -5.45
CA THR A 30 -6.98 -20.95 -5.12
C THR A 30 -5.86 -21.98 -4.98
N GLY A 31 -4.61 -21.59 -5.19
CA GLY A 31 -3.47 -22.49 -5.03
C GLY A 31 -3.26 -23.50 -6.17
N ASP A 32 -3.94 -23.36 -7.30
CA ASP A 32 -3.90 -24.33 -8.41
C ASP A 32 -2.47 -24.67 -8.87
N GLY A 33 -1.60 -23.66 -9.02
CA GLY A 33 -0.21 -23.89 -9.39
C GLY A 33 0.60 -24.65 -8.34
N HIS A 34 0.26 -24.51 -7.04
CA HIS A 34 0.90 -25.27 -5.97
C HIS A 34 0.48 -26.73 -6.05
N LEU A 35 -0.81 -26.99 -6.23
CA LEU A 35 -1.35 -28.34 -6.35
C LEU A 35 -0.78 -29.05 -7.59
N LEU A 36 -0.68 -28.36 -8.73
CA LEU A 36 -0.05 -28.88 -9.94
C LEU A 36 1.43 -29.20 -9.73
N ALA A 37 2.19 -28.29 -9.10
CA ALA A 37 3.61 -28.51 -8.83
C ALA A 37 3.83 -29.70 -7.89
N VAL A 38 3.05 -29.79 -6.80
CA VAL A 38 3.11 -30.91 -5.85
C VAL A 38 2.74 -32.23 -6.52
N THR A 39 1.71 -32.22 -7.37
CA THR A 39 1.31 -33.40 -8.16
C THR A 39 2.44 -33.86 -9.09
N ALA A 40 3.23 -32.93 -9.61
CA ALA A 40 4.41 -33.22 -10.42
C ALA A 40 5.65 -33.66 -9.59
N GLY A 41 5.53 -33.78 -8.27
CA GLY A 41 6.59 -34.23 -7.37
C GLY A 41 7.35 -33.11 -6.66
N ALA A 42 6.96 -31.84 -6.86
CA ALA A 42 7.58 -30.73 -6.15
C ALA A 42 7.19 -30.72 -4.67
N VAL A 43 8.05 -30.13 -3.83
CA VAL A 43 7.81 -30.06 -2.39
C VAL A 43 7.48 -28.64 -1.97
N MET A 44 6.39 -28.48 -1.23
CA MET A 44 6.03 -27.23 -0.57
C MET A 44 6.95 -26.95 0.62
N GLU A 45 7.19 -25.68 0.92
CA GLU A 45 7.74 -25.28 2.21
C GLU A 45 6.93 -25.89 3.37
N ASN A 46 7.64 -26.23 4.45
CA ASN A 46 7.00 -26.72 5.67
C ASN A 46 6.07 -25.65 6.28
N ARG A 47 5.23 -26.03 7.25
CA ARG A 47 4.25 -25.14 7.92
C ARG A 47 4.90 -23.87 8.49
N GLY A 48 4.08 -22.84 8.70
CA GLY A 48 4.54 -21.53 9.18
C GLY A 48 4.90 -20.59 8.01
N HIS A 49 4.12 -20.70 6.94
CA HIS A 49 4.31 -19.92 5.72
C HIS A 49 4.25 -18.43 6.01
N THR A 50 5.13 -17.67 5.35
CA THR A 50 5.16 -16.23 5.47
C THR A 50 3.84 -15.62 5.03
N LYS A 51 3.24 -14.82 5.91
CA LYS A 51 1.94 -14.20 5.73
C LYS A 51 2.06 -12.67 5.65
N MET A 52 1.34 -12.08 4.70
CA MET A 52 1.21 -10.64 4.57
C MET A 52 -0.22 -10.26 4.92
N LEU A 53 -0.41 -9.53 6.01
CA LEU A 53 -1.70 -8.94 6.37
C LEU A 53 -1.58 -7.42 6.33
N HIS A 54 -2.62 -6.70 5.87
CA HIS A 54 -2.65 -5.23 5.77
C HIS A 54 -3.97 -4.65 6.29
N ASP A 55 -3.98 -3.37 6.70
CA ASP A 55 -5.20 -2.62 7.11
C ASP A 55 -5.23 -1.14 6.63
N PHE A 56 -4.44 -0.81 5.60
CA PHE A 56 -4.27 0.56 5.08
C PHE A 56 -5.54 1.23 4.57
N ASP A 57 -6.59 0.47 4.26
CA ASP A 57 -7.75 0.98 3.53
C ASP A 57 -8.66 1.89 4.38
N ALA A 58 -8.62 1.70 5.71
CA ALA A 58 -9.53 2.36 6.65
C ALA A 58 -9.21 3.85 6.89
N GLY A 59 -7.97 4.26 6.65
CA GLY A 59 -7.51 5.60 7.00
C GLY A 59 -6.02 5.79 6.76
N LEU A 60 -5.63 7.06 6.64
CA LEU A 60 -4.23 7.45 6.62
C LEU A 60 -3.59 7.27 8.01
N MET A 61 -2.28 7.53 8.09
CA MET A 61 -1.50 7.41 9.32
C MET A 61 -1.57 6.02 9.99
N TYR A 62 -1.03 5.02 9.30
CA TYR A 62 -1.13 3.61 9.71
C TYR A 62 0.05 3.12 10.55
N GLU A 63 1.18 3.84 10.55
CA GLU A 63 2.38 3.49 11.32
C GLU A 63 2.62 4.44 12.50
N GLU A 64 1.89 5.55 12.57
CA GLU A 64 1.90 6.46 13.69
C GLU A 64 1.42 5.69 14.93
N PRO A 65 2.25 5.60 15.97
CA PRO A 65 1.95 4.84 17.17
C PRO A 65 0.93 5.60 18.02
N PHE A 66 -0.29 5.80 17.53
CA PHE A 66 -1.42 6.27 18.33
C PHE A 66 -1.84 5.23 19.36
N LEU A 67 -2.84 5.50 20.22
CA LEU A 67 -3.32 4.52 21.17
C LEU A 67 -4.09 3.41 20.44
N TYR A 68 -3.77 2.15 20.67
CA TYR A 68 -4.50 1.02 20.10
C TYR A 68 -5.37 0.36 21.16
N VAL A 69 -6.65 0.16 20.83
CA VAL A 69 -7.59 -0.59 21.67
C VAL A 69 -8.23 -1.71 20.84
N ASN A 70 -8.46 -2.86 21.45
CA ASN A 70 -9.20 -3.94 20.81
C ASN A 70 -10.71 -3.63 20.83
N MET A 71 -11.53 -4.50 20.22
CA MET A 71 -12.98 -4.27 20.15
C MET A 71 -13.69 -4.37 21.50
N LYS A 72 -13.03 -4.90 22.54
CA LYS A 72 -13.45 -4.87 23.95
C LYS A 72 -12.99 -3.59 24.68
N GLY A 73 -12.50 -2.59 23.96
CA GLY A 73 -12.08 -1.30 24.50
C GLY A 73 -10.76 -1.33 25.26
N LYS A 74 -10.01 -2.43 25.29
CA LYS A 74 -8.77 -2.53 26.07
C LYS A 74 -7.54 -2.24 25.23
N ARG A 75 -6.61 -1.46 25.76
CA ARG A 75 -5.23 -1.42 25.24
C ARG A 75 -4.60 -2.80 25.33
N PHE A 76 -3.83 -3.20 24.33
CA PHE A 76 -3.38 -4.59 24.20
C PHE A 76 -1.92 -4.77 23.76
N CYS A 77 -1.24 -3.71 23.32
CA CYS A 77 0.16 -3.78 22.91
C CYS A 77 0.85 -2.41 22.99
N ASN A 78 2.16 -2.42 22.75
CA ASN A 78 2.94 -1.22 22.46
C ASN A 78 2.72 -0.85 21.00
N GLU A 79 2.22 0.36 20.73
CA GLU A 79 1.82 0.74 19.36
C GLU A 79 3.01 1.09 18.46
N PHE A 80 4.22 1.19 19.02
CA PHE A 80 5.45 1.27 18.24
C PHE A 80 5.94 -0.09 17.74
N ILE A 81 5.30 -1.22 18.13
CA ILE A 81 5.70 -2.56 17.68
C ILE A 81 5.80 -2.65 16.15
N GLY A 82 5.06 -1.78 15.44
CA GLY A 82 5.14 -1.64 14.01
C GLY A 82 4.17 -2.58 13.33
N PHE A 83 3.65 -2.11 12.21
CA PHE A 83 2.58 -2.74 11.46
C PHE A 83 2.87 -4.24 11.13
N VAL A 84 4.13 -4.57 10.83
CA VAL A 84 4.59 -5.93 10.49
C VAL A 84 4.15 -6.99 11.49
N TYR A 85 4.24 -6.69 12.78
CA TYR A 85 4.06 -7.67 13.85
C TYR A 85 2.64 -7.66 14.42
N MET A 86 1.79 -6.75 13.93
CA MET A 86 0.38 -6.73 14.32
C MET A 86 -0.32 -8.02 13.93
N ASN A 87 0.12 -8.70 12.87
CA ASN A 87 -0.43 -9.99 12.49
C ASN A 87 -0.32 -11.05 13.60
N ASP A 88 0.77 -11.08 14.35
CA ASP A 88 0.96 -12.01 15.47
C ASP A 88 0.20 -11.55 16.72
N VAL A 89 0.19 -10.25 17.01
CA VAL A 89 -0.56 -9.70 18.13
C VAL A 89 -2.07 -9.97 17.98
N MET A 90 -2.57 -9.86 16.75
CA MET A 90 -3.99 -10.06 16.43
C MET A 90 -4.43 -11.53 16.48
N LEU A 91 -3.51 -12.51 16.51
CA LEU A 91 -3.85 -13.93 16.77
C LEU A 91 -4.45 -14.15 18.15
N HIS A 92 -4.16 -13.24 19.08
CA HIS A 92 -4.54 -13.33 20.48
C HIS A 92 -5.66 -12.37 20.87
N GLN A 93 -6.28 -11.70 19.89
CA GLN A 93 -7.45 -10.85 20.11
C GLN A 93 -8.75 -11.62 19.82
N ASP A 94 -9.86 -11.11 20.33
CA ASP A 94 -11.17 -11.70 20.11
C ASP A 94 -11.62 -11.53 18.65
N ILE A 95 -12.37 -12.53 18.16
CA ILE A 95 -13.12 -12.42 16.91
C ILE A 95 -14.20 -11.35 17.08
N TYR A 96 -14.34 -10.49 16.07
CA TYR A 96 -15.35 -9.44 16.06
C TYR A 96 -16.24 -9.52 14.83
N LYS A 97 -17.55 -9.36 15.06
CA LYS A 97 -18.60 -9.37 14.04
C LYS A 97 -19.05 -7.94 13.73
N GLY A 98 -18.21 -7.18 13.05
CA GLY A 98 -18.57 -5.85 12.57
C GLY A 98 -17.83 -5.45 11.30
N GLY A 99 -18.18 -4.30 10.75
CA GLY A 99 -17.76 -3.88 9.41
C GLY A 99 -18.34 -4.76 8.29
N LYS A 100 -17.73 -4.71 7.10
CA LYS A 100 -18.09 -5.61 5.99
C LYS A 100 -17.21 -6.86 6.06
N ASN A 101 -17.63 -7.85 6.84
CA ASN A 101 -17.03 -9.19 6.82
C ASN A 101 -17.55 -9.94 5.58
N TYR A 102 -16.64 -10.30 4.68
CA TYR A 102 -17.01 -10.89 3.39
C TYR A 102 -16.96 -12.42 3.39
N ASP A 103 -16.03 -13.00 4.15
CA ASP A 103 -15.80 -14.44 4.14
C ASP A 103 -16.78 -15.17 5.08
N ASN A 104 -16.89 -14.69 6.33
CA ASN A 104 -17.77 -15.28 7.35
C ASN A 104 -18.62 -14.20 8.06
N PRO A 105 -19.66 -13.66 7.39
CA PRO A 105 -20.46 -12.57 7.92
C PRO A 105 -21.16 -12.92 9.25
N ASP A 106 -21.43 -14.20 9.50
CA ASP A 106 -22.13 -14.65 10.71
C ASP A 106 -21.23 -14.87 11.93
N GLU A 107 -19.97 -15.25 11.71
CA GLU A 107 -19.01 -15.60 12.77
C GLU A 107 -18.09 -14.42 13.11
N GLY A 108 -17.81 -13.55 12.14
CA GLY A 108 -16.79 -12.49 12.27
C GLY A 108 -15.40 -12.96 11.86
N SER A 109 -14.41 -12.11 12.12
CA SER A 109 -13.00 -12.42 11.86
C SER A 109 -12.07 -11.87 12.95
N LEU A 110 -10.82 -12.36 12.97
CA LEU A 110 -9.72 -11.70 13.66
C LEU A 110 -9.29 -10.43 12.92
N GLY A 111 -8.40 -9.65 13.55
CA GLY A 111 -7.77 -8.49 12.93
C GLY A 111 -8.50 -7.16 13.11
N TRP A 112 -9.53 -7.13 13.95
CA TRP A 112 -10.26 -5.89 14.29
C TRP A 112 -9.69 -5.20 15.52
N TYR A 113 -9.36 -3.92 15.38
CA TYR A 113 -8.94 -3.06 16.48
C TYR A 113 -9.18 -1.59 16.10
N CYS A 114 -9.01 -0.67 17.03
CA CYS A 114 -9.16 0.75 16.80
C CYS A 114 -7.88 1.50 17.17
N GLN A 115 -7.50 2.45 16.32
CA GLN A 115 -6.49 3.46 16.63
C GLN A 115 -7.19 4.74 17.09
N ILE A 116 -6.71 5.38 18.16
CA ILE A 116 -7.39 6.49 18.83
C ILE A 116 -6.41 7.63 19.06
N TYR A 117 -6.82 8.84 18.68
CA TYR A 117 -6.06 10.06 18.86
C TYR A 117 -7.00 11.26 18.95
N ASP A 118 -6.46 12.41 19.34
CA ASP A 118 -7.21 13.65 19.45
C ASP A 118 -6.69 14.70 18.47
N SER A 119 -7.27 15.90 18.47
CA SER A 119 -6.85 16.99 17.58
C SER A 119 -5.42 17.51 17.81
N GLY A 120 -4.82 17.24 18.97
CA GLY A 120 -3.45 17.67 19.30
C GLY A 120 -2.38 16.93 18.51
N TYR A 121 -2.72 15.84 17.81
CA TYR A 121 -1.76 15.05 17.03
C TYR A 121 -0.98 15.87 15.99
N MET A 122 -1.57 16.94 15.44
CA MET A 122 -0.92 17.80 14.44
C MET A 122 0.30 18.57 14.98
N GLU A 123 0.40 18.69 16.30
CA GLU A 123 1.50 19.39 16.99
C GLU A 123 2.58 18.41 17.48
N HIS A 124 2.44 17.11 17.19
CA HIS A 124 3.31 16.09 17.73
C HIS A 124 4.67 16.06 17.01
N GLU A 125 5.72 16.54 17.68
CA GLU A 125 7.04 16.76 17.09
C GLU A 125 7.76 15.49 16.61
N ALA A 126 7.41 14.31 17.13
CA ALA A 126 8.10 13.08 16.77
C ALA A 126 7.60 12.46 15.45
N PHE A 127 6.46 12.90 14.91
CA PHE A 127 5.90 12.32 13.69
C PHE A 127 6.41 13.04 12.45
N ASP A 128 7.07 12.31 11.54
CA ASP A 128 7.74 12.89 10.37
C ASP A 128 6.77 13.39 9.28
N SER A 129 5.51 12.91 9.26
CA SER A 129 4.54 13.23 8.21
C SER A 129 3.10 13.13 8.69
N LEU A 130 2.63 14.18 9.36
CA LEU A 130 1.26 14.26 9.85
C LEU A 130 0.27 14.64 8.75
N VAL A 131 -0.90 14.01 8.79
CA VAL A 131 -1.96 14.21 7.80
C VAL A 131 -2.99 15.21 8.32
N PRO A 132 -3.23 16.35 7.66
CA PRO A 132 -4.22 17.32 8.10
C PRO A 132 -5.65 16.76 8.15
N PRO A 133 -6.53 17.25 9.04
CA PRO A 133 -7.91 16.79 9.13
C PRO A 133 -8.71 16.85 7.83
N THR A 134 -8.51 17.89 7.02
CA THR A 134 -9.15 18.04 5.71
C THR A 134 -8.80 16.90 4.75
N VAL A 135 -7.58 16.36 4.84
CA VAL A 135 -7.15 15.21 4.03
C VAL A 135 -7.78 13.91 4.56
N MET A 136 -8.02 13.82 5.87
CA MET A 136 -8.66 12.66 6.49
C MET A 136 -10.14 12.53 6.14
N GLU A 137 -10.84 13.61 5.77
CA GLU A 137 -12.27 13.60 5.37
C GLU A 137 -12.56 12.62 4.22
N LYS A 138 -11.55 12.39 3.38
CA LYS A 138 -11.58 11.40 2.30
C LYS A 138 -11.84 9.96 2.80
N TYR A 139 -11.47 9.67 4.04
CA TYR A 139 -11.59 8.37 4.69
C TYR A 139 -12.74 8.31 5.72
N MET A 140 -13.57 9.34 5.80
CA MET A 140 -14.68 9.39 6.75
C MET A 140 -15.98 8.89 6.13
N PRO A 141 -16.54 7.74 6.59
CA PRO A 141 -17.78 7.19 6.03
C PRO A 141 -19.00 8.08 6.24
N ALA A 142 -18.95 8.95 7.25
CA ALA A 142 -20.04 9.88 7.58
C ALA A 142 -20.18 11.03 6.56
N ILE A 143 -19.17 11.27 5.73
CA ILE A 143 -19.19 12.28 4.67
C ILE A 143 -19.57 11.57 3.37
N SER A 144 -20.75 11.87 2.82
CA SER A 144 -21.18 11.32 1.54
C SER A 144 -20.27 11.79 0.40
N ASP A 145 -20.30 11.10 -0.75
CA ASP A 145 -19.51 11.54 -1.90
C ASP A 145 -19.98 12.92 -2.43
N GLU A 146 -21.28 13.23 -2.29
CA GLU A 146 -21.85 14.54 -2.62
C GLU A 146 -21.37 15.62 -1.64
N GLU A 147 -21.36 15.34 -0.33
CA GLU A 147 -20.87 16.27 0.70
C GLU A 147 -19.36 16.50 0.57
N TYR A 148 -18.60 15.44 0.26
CA TYR A 148 -17.18 15.54 -0.04
C TYR A 148 -16.95 16.42 -1.27
N ALA A 149 -17.67 16.19 -2.37
CA ALA A 149 -17.54 17.02 -3.56
C ALA A 149 -17.91 18.48 -3.29
N ALA A 150 -18.99 18.74 -2.54
CA ALA A 150 -19.41 20.10 -2.19
C ALA A 150 -18.37 20.87 -1.38
N SER A 151 -17.60 20.19 -0.52
CA SER A 151 -16.50 20.76 0.26
C SER A 151 -15.16 20.84 -0.49
N HIS A 152 -15.07 20.25 -1.69
CA HIS A 152 -13.84 20.11 -2.47
C HIS A 152 -14.00 20.60 -3.92
N ASP A 153 -14.62 21.77 -4.12
CA ASP A 153 -14.79 22.43 -5.43
C ASP A 153 -15.52 21.57 -6.48
N GLY A 154 -16.43 20.69 -6.05
CA GLY A 154 -17.15 19.76 -6.91
C GLY A 154 -16.32 18.55 -7.36
N LYS A 155 -15.09 18.36 -6.84
CA LYS A 155 -14.24 17.24 -7.23
C LYS A 155 -14.71 15.95 -6.55
N PRO A 156 -14.79 14.83 -7.28
CA PRO A 156 -15.17 13.55 -6.69
C PRO A 156 -14.08 13.04 -5.75
N ARG A 157 -14.48 12.20 -4.79
CA ARG A 157 -13.57 11.41 -3.95
C ARG A 157 -12.87 10.36 -4.82
N THR A 158 -11.55 10.45 -4.98
CA THR A 158 -10.75 9.55 -5.85
C THR A 158 -9.61 8.91 -5.09
N GLY A 159 -9.13 7.72 -5.48
CA GLY A 159 -7.96 7.09 -4.83
C GLY A 159 -8.24 6.54 -3.42
N VAL A 160 -9.50 6.24 -3.13
CA VAL A 160 -9.94 5.38 -2.01
C VAL A 160 -11.04 4.47 -2.53
N PHE A 161 -11.25 3.34 -1.86
CA PHE A 161 -12.43 2.52 -2.07
C PHE A 161 -13.48 2.91 -1.03
N PRO A 162 -14.61 3.56 -1.40
CA PRO A 162 -15.57 4.08 -0.42
C PRO A 162 -16.17 3.02 0.51
N TYR A 163 -16.09 1.73 0.13
CA TYR A 163 -16.54 0.63 0.97
C TYR A 163 -15.50 0.12 1.97
N LEU A 164 -14.27 0.64 1.93
CA LEU A 164 -13.16 0.25 2.82
C LEU A 164 -12.70 1.34 3.78
N ILE A 165 -13.16 2.59 3.59
CA ILE A 165 -12.83 3.70 4.49
C ILE A 165 -13.54 3.51 5.84
N ASP A 166 -12.88 3.84 6.95
CA ASP A 166 -13.41 3.60 8.30
C ASP A 166 -12.77 4.53 9.35
N THR A 167 -12.52 5.79 8.98
CA THR A 167 -12.05 6.84 9.88
C THR A 167 -13.24 7.62 10.45
N TRP A 168 -13.24 7.88 11.76
CA TRP A 168 -14.33 8.53 12.46
C TRP A 168 -13.84 9.73 13.24
N ARG A 169 -14.71 10.74 13.33
CA ARG A 169 -14.54 11.94 14.13
C ARG A 169 -15.73 12.09 15.07
N ALA A 170 -15.49 12.51 16.31
CA ALA A 170 -16.52 12.82 17.29
C ALA A 170 -16.06 13.93 18.24
N ASP A 171 -17.00 14.61 18.90
CA ASP A 171 -16.66 15.66 19.87
C ASP A 171 -16.49 15.09 21.29
N THR A 172 -16.87 13.83 21.51
CA THR A 172 -16.70 13.10 22.77
C THR A 172 -16.16 11.68 22.52
N LEU A 173 -15.47 11.11 23.50
CA LEU A 173 -14.95 9.74 23.41
C LEU A 173 -16.08 8.70 23.39
N GLU A 174 -17.18 8.96 24.09
CA GLU A 174 -18.37 8.11 24.14
C GLU A 174 -19.04 7.99 22.77
N GLU A 175 -19.18 9.11 22.07
CA GLU A 175 -19.68 9.15 20.70
C GLU A 175 -18.71 8.43 19.76
N LEU A 176 -17.40 8.65 19.92
CA LEU A 176 -16.38 7.98 19.11
C LEU A 176 -16.45 6.46 19.28
N ALA A 177 -16.55 5.97 20.50
CA ALA A 177 -16.69 4.54 20.80
C ALA A 177 -17.92 3.93 20.13
N GLY A 178 -19.03 4.68 20.12
CA GLY A 178 -20.25 4.29 19.41
C GLY A 178 -20.04 4.16 17.90
N LYS A 179 -19.38 5.13 17.27
CA LYS A 179 -19.06 5.13 15.83
C LYS A 179 -18.12 3.99 15.44
N LEU A 180 -17.12 3.73 16.28
CA LEU A 180 -16.16 2.63 16.10
C LEU A 180 -16.78 1.25 16.37
N GLY A 181 -17.92 1.17 17.06
CA GLY A 181 -18.53 -0.11 17.42
C GLY A 181 -17.76 -0.87 18.51
N ILE A 182 -17.08 -0.14 19.40
CA ILE A 182 -16.44 -0.74 20.57
C ILE A 182 -17.52 -1.32 21.47
N GLU A 183 -17.38 -2.59 21.84
CA GLU A 183 -18.42 -3.37 22.54
C GLU A 183 -18.51 -3.00 24.02
N ASP A 184 -17.38 -2.72 24.66
CA ASP A 184 -17.28 -2.30 26.05
C ASP A 184 -16.75 -0.86 26.11
N LYS A 185 -17.70 0.09 26.17
CA LYS A 185 -17.39 1.53 26.17
C LYS A 185 -16.74 1.98 27.47
N ASP A 186 -17.09 1.36 28.59
CA ASP A 186 -16.51 1.71 29.90
C ASP A 186 -15.04 1.29 29.95
N ALA A 187 -14.71 0.09 29.46
CA ALA A 187 -13.32 -0.36 29.32
C ALA A 187 -12.50 0.53 28.38
N PHE A 188 -13.13 1.05 27.31
CA PHE A 188 -12.50 2.01 26.41
C PHE A 188 -12.16 3.33 27.09
N LEU A 189 -13.14 3.95 27.76
CA LEU A 189 -12.91 5.21 28.48
C LEU A 189 -11.82 5.03 29.55
N ALA A 190 -11.86 3.92 30.29
CA ALA A 190 -10.83 3.59 31.28
C ALA A 190 -9.44 3.40 30.65
N SER A 191 -9.35 2.83 29.44
CA SER A 191 -8.07 2.68 28.72
C SER A 191 -7.52 4.04 28.27
N VAL A 192 -8.37 4.95 27.80
CA VAL A 192 -7.96 6.31 27.43
C VAL A 192 -7.52 7.11 28.66
N GLU A 193 -8.28 7.03 29.75
CA GLU A 193 -7.93 7.66 31.04
C GLU A 193 -6.57 7.15 31.54
N ARG A 194 -6.39 5.82 31.59
CA ARG A 194 -5.12 5.20 31.97
C ARG A 194 -3.97 5.65 31.08
N TYR A 195 -4.16 5.68 29.77
CA TYR A 195 -3.12 6.15 28.85
C TYR A 195 -2.75 7.62 29.09
N ASN A 196 -3.74 8.48 29.37
CA ASN A 196 -3.51 9.88 29.72
C ASN A 196 -2.71 10.04 31.02
N GLU A 197 -2.97 9.24 32.06
CA GLU A 197 -2.16 9.21 33.29
C GLU A 197 -0.69 8.85 32.99
N LEU A 198 -0.47 7.86 32.12
CA LEU A 198 0.88 7.43 31.72
C LEU A 198 1.61 8.54 30.93
N CYS A 199 0.90 9.26 30.05
CA CYS A 199 1.42 10.43 29.35
C CYS A 199 1.85 11.53 30.33
N GLU A 200 1.03 11.85 31.33
CA GLU A 200 1.38 12.82 32.38
C GLU A 200 2.57 12.38 33.22
N LYS A 201 2.67 11.08 33.51
CA LYS A 201 3.82 10.49 34.20
C LYS A 201 5.09 10.48 33.34
N GLY A 202 4.95 10.61 32.02
CA GLY A 202 6.06 10.56 31.06
C GLY A 202 6.66 9.15 30.91
N LYS A 203 5.91 8.09 31.23
CA LYS A 203 6.37 6.71 31.13
C LYS A 203 5.20 5.75 30.97
N ASP A 204 5.21 4.97 29.91
CA ASP A 204 4.28 3.84 29.71
C ASP A 204 4.76 2.61 30.49
N GLU A 205 4.14 2.35 31.64
CA GLU A 205 4.44 1.18 32.48
C GLU A 205 3.67 -0.07 32.05
N ASP A 206 2.65 0.08 31.21
CA ASP A 206 1.78 -1.02 30.81
C ASP A 206 2.42 -1.79 29.63
N TYR A 207 2.99 -1.08 28.66
CA TYR A 207 3.56 -1.68 27.44
C TYR A 207 4.95 -1.14 27.02
N GLY A 208 5.52 -0.19 27.78
CA GLY A 208 6.88 0.30 27.52
C GLY A 208 7.03 1.14 26.24
N LYS A 209 5.97 1.80 25.78
CA LYS A 209 6.05 2.79 24.70
C LYS A 209 7.00 3.92 25.09
N ASP A 210 7.90 4.28 24.17
CA ASP A 210 8.81 5.41 24.37
C ASP A 210 8.01 6.70 24.52
N THR A 211 8.36 7.50 25.53
CA THR A 211 7.69 8.75 25.89
C THR A 211 7.61 9.72 24.71
N LYS A 212 8.57 9.71 23.78
CA LYS A 212 8.51 10.57 22.58
C LYS A 212 7.34 10.27 21.64
N TRP A 213 6.73 9.09 21.77
CA TRP A 213 5.55 8.66 20.98
C TRP A 213 4.24 8.80 21.77
N MET A 214 4.30 9.23 23.02
CA MET A 214 3.14 9.33 23.89
C MET A 214 2.48 10.69 23.72
N ASN A 215 1.20 10.69 23.34
CA ASN A 215 0.37 11.88 23.27
C ASN A 215 -0.89 11.67 24.11
N ALA A 216 -1.21 12.61 25.01
CA ALA A 216 -2.46 12.55 25.75
C ALA A 216 -3.65 12.84 24.82
N ILE A 217 -4.75 12.12 25.01
CA ILE A 217 -5.99 12.20 24.24
C ILE A 217 -6.99 12.98 25.08
N LYS A 218 -7.03 14.30 24.92
CA LYS A 218 -7.81 15.22 25.77
C LYS A 218 -8.57 16.29 24.99
N THR A 219 -8.14 16.61 23.76
CA THR A 219 -8.57 17.80 23.04
C THR A 219 -9.51 17.44 21.89
N PRO A 220 -10.83 17.66 22.04
CA PRO A 220 -11.76 17.40 20.95
C PRO A 220 -11.48 18.31 19.74
N PRO A 221 -11.84 17.88 18.51
CA PRO A 221 -12.48 16.60 18.20
C PRO A 221 -11.53 15.41 18.39
N PHE A 222 -12.11 14.28 18.76
CA PHE A 222 -11.42 13.00 18.84
C PHE A 222 -11.56 12.25 17.51
N TYR A 223 -10.52 11.52 17.15
CA TYR A 223 -10.44 10.73 15.94
C TYR A 223 -10.20 9.27 16.30
N GLY A 224 -10.78 8.40 15.48
CA GLY A 224 -10.56 6.97 15.59
C GLY A 224 -10.62 6.29 14.25
N ILE A 225 -9.74 5.33 14.03
CA ILE A 225 -9.74 4.51 12.81
C ILE A 225 -10.05 3.09 13.23
N ARG A 226 -11.18 2.54 12.78
CA ARG A 226 -11.46 1.11 12.96
C ARG A 226 -10.68 0.35 11.90
N ARG A 227 -9.64 -0.33 12.34
CA ARG A 227 -8.74 -1.10 11.48
C ARG A 227 -9.25 -2.53 11.31
N HIS A 228 -9.01 -3.08 10.12
CA HIS A 228 -9.30 -4.46 9.79
C HIS A 228 -8.11 -5.09 9.08
N LEU A 229 -7.27 -5.74 9.86
CA LEU A 229 -6.08 -6.46 9.42
C LEU A 229 -6.52 -7.74 8.72
N ARG A 230 -6.24 -7.84 7.42
CA ARG A 230 -6.69 -8.94 6.54
C ARG A 230 -5.55 -9.50 5.72
N VAL A 231 -5.65 -10.76 5.35
CA VAL A 231 -4.66 -11.45 4.51
C VAL A 231 -4.64 -10.80 3.14
N SER A 232 -3.50 -10.23 2.77
CA SER A 232 -3.25 -9.67 1.45
C SER A 232 -2.65 -10.72 0.51
N ALA A 233 -1.70 -11.50 1.03
CA ALA A 233 -1.05 -12.57 0.29
C ALA A 233 -0.40 -13.58 1.25
N LEU A 234 -0.26 -14.82 0.77
CA LEU A 234 0.67 -15.79 1.34
C LEU A 234 1.88 -15.86 0.41
N VAL A 235 3.09 -15.73 0.97
CA VAL A 235 4.30 -15.46 0.18
C VAL A 235 5.39 -16.52 0.36
N SER A 236 4.99 -17.67 0.91
CA SER A 236 5.70 -18.95 0.89
C SER A 236 5.00 -19.94 -0.05
N GLY A 237 5.76 -20.91 -0.55
CA GLY A 237 5.29 -21.79 -1.62
C GLY A 237 6.20 -22.99 -1.87
N VAL A 238 6.38 -23.36 -3.13
CA VAL A 238 7.18 -24.52 -3.56
C VAL A 238 8.68 -24.25 -3.42
N TYR A 239 9.46 -25.19 -2.90
CA TYR A 239 10.92 -25.09 -2.87
C TYR A 239 11.49 -24.89 -4.28
N THR A 240 12.37 -23.89 -4.43
CA THR A 240 12.97 -23.55 -5.73
C THR A 240 14.48 -23.34 -5.63
N ASN A 241 15.22 -23.66 -6.69
CA ASN A 241 16.63 -23.26 -6.81
C ASN A 241 16.76 -21.77 -7.21
N ALA A 242 18.01 -21.32 -7.40
CA ALA A 242 18.33 -19.93 -7.78
C ALA A 242 17.76 -19.52 -9.15
N ASP A 243 17.47 -20.49 -10.02
CA ASP A 243 16.87 -20.28 -11.35
C ASP A 243 15.33 -20.32 -11.32
N GLY A 244 14.73 -20.56 -10.14
CA GLY A 244 13.28 -20.65 -9.98
C GLY A 244 12.68 -22.00 -10.38
N GLN A 245 13.50 -23.03 -10.62
CA GLN A 245 13.00 -24.38 -10.88
C GLN A 245 12.47 -25.01 -9.59
N ALA A 246 11.33 -25.69 -9.67
CA ALA A 246 10.76 -26.42 -8.55
C ALA A 246 11.65 -27.60 -8.14
N LEU A 247 11.73 -27.87 -6.83
CA LEU A 247 12.55 -28.94 -6.26
C LEU A 247 11.71 -30.11 -5.76
N ASP A 248 12.19 -31.32 -6.00
CA ASP A 248 11.65 -32.56 -5.43
C ASP A 248 12.13 -32.79 -3.97
N ALA A 249 11.75 -33.95 -3.42
CA ALA A 249 12.12 -34.34 -2.05
C ALA A 249 13.63 -34.54 -1.82
N ASP A 250 14.40 -34.85 -2.88
CA ASP A 250 15.85 -34.95 -2.85
C ASP A 250 16.54 -33.59 -3.12
N LYS A 251 15.76 -32.51 -3.23
CA LYS A 251 16.20 -31.16 -3.60
C LYS A 251 16.78 -31.08 -5.01
N LYS A 252 16.39 -31.99 -5.90
CA LYS A 252 16.77 -31.95 -7.31
C LYS A 252 15.75 -31.13 -8.10
N PRO A 253 16.19 -30.36 -9.10
CA PRO A 253 15.27 -29.61 -9.95
C PRO A 253 14.42 -30.55 -10.79
N ILE A 254 13.12 -30.28 -10.83
CA ILE A 254 12.19 -30.95 -11.74
C ILE A 254 12.32 -30.28 -13.10
N GLU A 255 12.77 -31.05 -14.09
CA GLU A 255 13.04 -30.54 -15.44
C GLU A 255 11.79 -29.88 -16.05
N GLY A 256 11.96 -28.67 -16.57
CA GLY A 256 10.90 -27.89 -17.21
C GLY A 256 9.89 -27.22 -16.26
N LEU A 257 9.94 -27.45 -14.94
CA LEU A 257 8.98 -26.90 -13.99
C LEU A 257 9.56 -25.71 -13.20
N TYR A 258 8.89 -24.56 -13.28
CA TYR A 258 9.30 -23.33 -12.60
C TYR A 258 8.19 -22.78 -11.69
N CYS A 259 8.57 -22.39 -10.47
CA CYS A 259 7.70 -21.77 -9.48
C CYS A 259 8.30 -20.44 -9.04
N VAL A 260 7.62 -19.33 -9.31
CA VAL A 260 8.12 -17.97 -9.04
C VAL A 260 7.01 -17.06 -8.54
N GLY A 261 7.39 -15.93 -7.95
CA GLY A 261 6.47 -15.05 -7.22
C GLY A 261 5.95 -15.74 -5.95
N ASN A 262 4.70 -15.48 -5.58
CA ASN A 262 4.08 -16.09 -4.38
C ASN A 262 3.89 -17.61 -4.47
N LEU A 263 4.01 -18.20 -5.66
CA LEU A 263 3.98 -19.66 -5.86
C LEU A 263 5.30 -20.33 -5.45
N GLY A 264 6.42 -19.61 -5.62
CA GLY A 264 7.73 -20.09 -5.21
C GLY A 264 7.97 -19.82 -3.73
N GLY A 265 8.83 -20.59 -3.11
CA GLY A 265 9.12 -20.53 -1.68
C GLY A 265 10.52 -20.02 -1.34
N GLN A 266 10.86 -20.06 -0.05
CA GLN A 266 12.16 -19.79 0.58
C GLN A 266 12.74 -18.39 0.38
N PHE A 267 11.89 -17.38 0.21
CA PHE A 267 12.37 -16.02 0.03
C PHE A 267 12.46 -15.23 1.34
N TYR A 268 11.43 -15.31 2.19
CA TYR A 268 11.32 -14.43 3.37
C TYR A 268 11.88 -15.04 4.66
N GLY A 269 12.01 -16.37 4.75
CA GLY A 269 12.70 -17.06 5.84
C GLY A 269 12.08 -16.96 7.24
N GLY A 270 10.94 -16.28 7.39
CA GLY A 270 10.21 -16.10 8.64
C GLY A 270 8.69 -16.18 8.46
N ALA A 271 7.94 -16.10 9.55
CA ALA A 271 6.48 -16.17 9.52
C ALA A 271 5.83 -14.90 8.92
N ASP A 272 6.56 -13.78 8.90
CA ASP A 272 5.97 -12.46 8.62
C ASP A 272 6.67 -11.78 7.46
N TYR A 273 5.86 -11.09 6.65
CA TYR A 273 6.37 -10.30 5.55
C TYR A 273 7.08 -9.04 6.10
N PRO A 274 8.37 -8.83 5.81
CA PRO A 274 9.11 -7.69 6.34
C PRO A 274 8.68 -6.41 5.62
N PHE A 275 8.11 -5.45 6.36
CA PHE A 275 7.68 -4.16 5.81
C PHE A 275 8.81 -3.11 5.76
N HIS A 276 9.98 -3.41 6.33
CA HIS A 276 11.17 -2.55 6.24
C HIS A 276 11.69 -2.35 4.80
N ALA A 277 11.20 -3.14 3.84
CA ALA A 277 11.44 -2.97 2.41
C ALA A 277 10.10 -2.99 1.66
N THR A 278 9.52 -1.80 1.46
CA THR A 278 8.25 -1.64 0.75
C THR A 278 8.38 -2.14 -0.71
N GLY A 279 7.33 -2.78 -1.22
CA GLY A 279 7.30 -3.31 -2.60
C GLY A 279 8.08 -4.61 -2.84
N LEU A 280 8.70 -5.22 -1.82
CA LEU A 280 9.54 -6.42 -1.97
C LEU A 280 8.83 -7.62 -2.63
N SER A 281 7.55 -7.88 -2.34
CA SER A 281 6.76 -8.93 -3.02
C SER A 281 6.65 -8.69 -4.53
N ILE A 282 6.37 -7.44 -4.93
CA ILE A 282 6.25 -7.06 -6.34
C ILE A 282 7.61 -7.16 -7.04
N GLY A 283 8.66 -6.62 -6.41
CA GLY A 283 10.03 -6.74 -6.91
C GLY A 283 10.45 -8.20 -7.12
N ARG A 284 10.16 -9.07 -6.16
CA ARG A 284 10.37 -10.51 -6.28
C ARG A 284 9.63 -11.10 -7.48
N CYS A 285 8.35 -10.77 -7.68
CA CYS A 285 7.57 -11.29 -8.81
C CYS A 285 8.19 -10.93 -10.16
N TYR A 286 8.59 -9.67 -10.36
CA TYR A 286 9.23 -9.23 -11.59
C TYR A 286 10.61 -9.88 -11.79
N THR A 287 11.47 -9.80 -10.78
CA THR A 287 12.85 -10.24 -10.89
C THR A 287 12.94 -11.75 -11.10
N PHE A 288 12.32 -12.56 -10.25
CA PHE A 288 12.41 -14.01 -10.38
C PHE A 288 11.61 -14.55 -11.55
N GLY A 289 10.51 -13.90 -11.93
CA GLY A 289 9.81 -14.22 -13.18
C GLY A 289 10.70 -14.05 -14.40
N ARG A 290 11.43 -12.92 -14.48
CA ARG A 290 12.39 -12.67 -15.56
C ARG A 290 13.55 -13.66 -15.55
N LEU A 291 14.16 -13.91 -14.38
CA LEU A 291 15.28 -14.83 -14.27
C LEU A 291 14.90 -16.27 -14.67
N ALA A 292 13.75 -16.77 -14.21
CA ALA A 292 13.25 -18.07 -14.61
C ALA A 292 12.99 -18.15 -16.12
N GLY A 293 12.41 -17.11 -16.72
CA GLY A 293 12.21 -17.04 -18.17
C GLY A 293 13.53 -17.08 -18.95
N LYS A 294 14.57 -16.39 -18.47
CA LYS A 294 15.91 -16.43 -19.07
C LYS A 294 16.54 -17.81 -18.99
N HIS A 295 16.48 -18.44 -17.82
CA HIS A 295 17.03 -19.78 -17.63
C HIS A 295 16.26 -20.80 -18.49
N ALA A 296 14.93 -20.75 -18.50
CA ALA A 296 14.13 -21.59 -19.38
C ALA A 296 14.52 -21.44 -20.87
N ASN A 297 14.89 -20.23 -21.29
CA ASN A 297 15.33 -19.98 -22.67
C ASN A 297 16.71 -20.59 -23.03
N THR A 298 17.53 -21.00 -22.05
CA THR A 298 18.80 -21.69 -22.30
C THR A 298 18.65 -23.21 -22.40
N LEU A 299 17.49 -23.76 -22.00
CA LEU A 299 17.19 -25.19 -22.06
C LEU A 299 16.85 -25.64 -23.50
N PRO A 300 16.89 -26.97 -23.78
CA PRO A 300 16.50 -27.51 -25.08
C PRO A 300 15.13 -27.00 -25.55
N GLY A 301 15.07 -26.45 -26.76
CA GLY A 301 13.86 -25.84 -27.34
C GLY A 301 13.74 -24.33 -27.12
N GLY A 302 14.56 -23.74 -26.24
CA GLY A 302 14.72 -22.29 -26.12
C GLY A 302 15.57 -21.70 -27.25
N SER A 303 15.47 -20.38 -27.47
CA SER A 303 16.24 -19.69 -28.50
C SER A 303 17.71 -19.47 -28.09
N GLY A 304 18.03 -19.59 -26.79
CA GLY A 304 19.35 -19.28 -26.24
C GLY A 304 19.73 -17.80 -26.27
N THR A 305 18.95 -16.96 -26.96
CA THR A 305 19.20 -15.53 -27.15
C THR A 305 18.09 -14.72 -26.48
N VAL A 306 18.46 -13.78 -25.62
CA VAL A 306 17.54 -12.82 -25.01
C VAL A 306 17.90 -11.44 -25.54
N GLU A 307 17.04 -10.86 -26.38
CA GLU A 307 17.14 -9.45 -26.73
C GLU A 307 16.57 -8.61 -25.58
N GLU A 308 17.43 -7.90 -24.87
CA GLU A 308 17.04 -7.01 -23.77
C GLU A 308 16.54 -5.67 -24.33
N THR A 309 15.40 -5.68 -24.99
CA THR A 309 14.72 -4.46 -25.47
C THR A 309 13.84 -3.88 -24.36
N GLY A 310 14.43 -3.52 -23.23
CA GLY A 310 13.63 -3.10 -22.06
C GLY A 310 14.35 -2.38 -20.94
N THR A 311 15.69 -2.46 -20.86
CA THR A 311 16.43 -1.41 -20.16
C THR A 311 16.44 -0.21 -21.09
N THR A 312 15.46 0.69 -20.98
CA THR A 312 15.87 2.09 -20.95
C THR A 312 16.93 2.13 -19.87
N ALA A 313 18.20 2.18 -20.28
CA ALA A 313 19.17 2.83 -19.44
C ALA A 313 18.44 4.08 -18.94
N ILE A 314 18.37 4.28 -17.63
CA ILE A 314 18.32 5.65 -17.14
C ILE A 314 19.59 6.22 -17.74
N ALA A 315 19.49 6.75 -18.95
CA ALA A 315 20.53 7.57 -19.48
C ALA A 315 20.70 8.57 -18.35
N ALA A 316 21.88 8.59 -17.76
CA ALA A 316 22.35 9.78 -17.10
C ALA A 316 22.36 10.83 -18.22
N ASN A 317 21.18 11.37 -18.55
CA ASN A 317 21.02 12.52 -19.38
C ASN A 317 21.45 13.64 -18.46
N THR A 318 22.77 13.79 -18.46
CA THR A 318 23.50 15.01 -18.15
C THR A 318 22.57 16.20 -18.36
N ALA A 319 22.38 16.93 -17.26
CA ALA A 319 21.56 18.12 -17.14
C ALA A 319 21.33 18.84 -18.48
N ALA A 320 20.08 18.82 -18.96
CA ALA A 320 19.60 19.97 -19.70
C ALA A 320 19.43 21.08 -18.67
N SER A 321 20.47 21.91 -18.59
CA SER A 321 20.57 23.16 -17.86
C SER A 321 19.25 23.91 -17.76
N SER A 322 19.02 24.54 -16.60
CA SER A 322 18.18 25.73 -16.43
C SER A 322 18.31 26.67 -17.65
N GLY A 323 17.39 26.52 -18.61
CA GLY A 323 17.31 27.40 -19.77
C GLY A 323 16.69 28.71 -19.33
N LYS A 324 17.25 29.84 -19.78
CA LYS A 324 16.51 31.12 -19.70
C LYS A 324 15.33 31.01 -20.67
N TRP A 325 14.17 30.61 -20.17
CA TRP A 325 12.95 30.59 -20.96
C TRP A 325 12.37 31.99 -21.08
N LYS A 326 11.87 32.31 -22.27
CA LYS A 326 11.07 33.52 -22.48
C LYS A 326 9.71 33.35 -21.82
N ASP A 327 9.23 34.44 -21.22
CA ASP A 327 7.89 34.50 -20.68
C ASP A 327 6.86 34.36 -21.82
N GLY A 328 5.80 33.60 -21.56
CA GLY A 328 4.80 33.26 -22.57
C GLY A 328 4.07 31.97 -22.26
N SER A 329 3.18 31.56 -23.18
CA SER A 329 2.52 30.25 -23.13
C SER A 329 2.88 29.47 -24.38
N TYR A 330 3.36 28.25 -24.18
CA TYR A 330 3.93 27.41 -25.23
C TYR A 330 3.24 26.06 -25.23
N GLN A 331 2.77 25.63 -26.40
CA GLN A 331 2.19 24.30 -26.57
C GLN A 331 3.26 23.28 -26.87
N GLY A 332 3.11 22.06 -26.37
CA GLY A 332 3.99 20.94 -26.66
C GLY A 332 3.22 19.63 -26.71
N THR A 333 3.77 18.66 -27.43
CA THR A 333 3.11 17.37 -27.69
C THR A 333 4.09 16.24 -27.39
N GLY A 334 3.59 15.18 -26.75
CA GLY A 334 4.30 13.93 -26.49
C GLY A 334 3.40 12.73 -26.71
N LYS A 335 3.97 11.53 -26.75
CA LYS A 335 3.21 10.29 -27.00
C LYS A 335 2.80 9.61 -25.71
N GLY A 336 1.50 9.40 -25.55
CA GLY A 336 0.86 8.74 -24.42
C GLY A 336 0.97 7.22 -24.41
N VAL A 337 0.40 6.57 -23.39
CA VAL A 337 0.54 5.12 -23.15
C VAL A 337 0.05 4.24 -24.31
N TYR A 338 -0.96 4.70 -25.05
CA TYR A 338 -1.55 4.01 -26.21
C TYR A 338 -1.02 4.52 -27.56
N GLY A 339 -0.07 5.46 -27.57
CA GLY A 339 0.50 6.06 -28.79
C GLY A 339 -0.23 7.31 -29.31
N ASP A 340 -1.35 7.68 -28.69
CA ASP A 340 -2.04 8.96 -28.92
C ASP A 340 -1.24 10.14 -28.36
N ASP A 341 -1.61 11.35 -28.78
CA ASP A 341 -0.94 12.57 -28.33
C ASP A 341 -1.41 13.01 -26.95
N ILE A 342 -0.45 13.34 -26.08
CA ILE A 342 -0.63 14.20 -24.91
C ILE A 342 -0.21 15.60 -25.33
N ASP A 343 -1.16 16.52 -25.39
CA ASP A 343 -0.90 17.93 -25.66
C ASP A 343 -0.93 18.72 -24.35
N VAL A 344 0.07 19.57 -24.15
CA VAL A 344 0.18 20.43 -22.97
C VAL A 344 0.43 21.88 -23.36
N THR A 345 -0.07 22.80 -22.54
CA THR A 345 0.30 24.22 -22.57
C THR A 345 1.11 24.55 -21.31
N VAL A 346 2.34 25.02 -21.49
CA VAL A 346 3.25 25.45 -20.43
C VAL A 346 3.29 26.98 -20.39
N THR A 347 2.95 27.58 -19.24
CA THR A 347 3.05 29.01 -19.00
C THR A 347 4.32 29.33 -18.23
N ILE A 348 5.05 30.33 -18.72
CA ILE A 348 6.32 30.80 -18.16
C ILE A 348 6.17 32.28 -17.79
N ALA A 349 6.54 32.62 -16.56
CA ALA A 349 6.60 33.99 -16.07
C ALA A 349 7.85 34.21 -15.22
N SER A 350 8.53 35.33 -15.42
CA SER A 350 9.84 35.62 -14.80
C SER A 350 10.87 34.51 -15.03
N GLY A 351 10.84 33.88 -16.20
CA GLY A 351 11.72 32.77 -16.58
C GLY A 351 11.47 31.45 -15.83
N LYS A 352 10.31 31.30 -15.16
CA LYS A 352 9.92 30.09 -14.43
C LYS A 352 8.61 29.51 -14.96
N ILE A 353 8.49 28.19 -14.92
CA ILE A 353 7.24 27.47 -15.16
C ILE A 353 6.28 27.80 -14.03
N THR A 354 5.14 28.41 -14.34
CA THR A 354 4.12 28.79 -13.34
C THR A 354 2.83 28.00 -13.48
N LYS A 355 2.59 27.40 -14.65
CA LYS A 355 1.40 26.59 -14.91
C LYS A 355 1.67 25.60 -16.04
N ILE A 356 1.08 24.41 -15.93
CA ILE A 356 0.98 23.45 -17.02
C ILE A 356 -0.49 23.02 -17.09
N THR A 357 -1.06 23.05 -18.29
CA THR A 357 -2.40 22.52 -18.58
C THR A 357 -2.23 21.32 -19.52
N VAL A 358 -2.95 20.23 -19.27
CA VAL A 358 -3.07 19.13 -20.24
C VAL A 358 -4.29 19.43 -21.10
N ASP A 359 -4.06 19.77 -22.35
CA ASP A 359 -5.10 20.20 -23.30
C ASP A 359 -5.79 19.01 -23.96
N LYS A 360 -5.05 17.91 -24.15
CA LYS A 360 -5.54 16.65 -24.74
C LYS A 360 -4.76 15.48 -24.17
N GLN A 361 -5.45 14.38 -23.87
CA GLN A 361 -4.85 13.11 -23.47
C GLN A 361 -5.82 11.95 -23.74
N SER A 362 -5.31 10.72 -23.82
CA SER A 362 -6.12 9.49 -23.97
C SER A 362 -5.59 8.36 -23.08
N GLU A 363 -4.95 8.72 -21.97
CA GLU A 363 -4.38 7.81 -20.99
C GLU A 363 -5.44 6.95 -20.30
N SER A 364 -4.98 5.87 -19.65
CA SER A 364 -5.86 5.04 -18.82
C SER A 364 -6.46 5.88 -17.70
N GLN A 365 -7.79 5.84 -17.56
CA GLN A 365 -8.51 6.69 -16.60
C GLN A 365 -8.10 6.40 -15.15
N ASP A 366 -7.87 5.14 -14.81
CA ASP A 366 -7.60 4.72 -13.43
C ASP A 366 -6.14 4.88 -12.99
N ILE A 367 -5.21 5.10 -13.92
CA ILE A 367 -3.76 5.12 -13.63
C ILE A 367 -3.07 6.32 -14.29
N GLY A 368 -3.06 6.39 -15.62
CA GLY A 368 -2.32 7.43 -16.35
C GLY A 368 -2.93 8.82 -16.18
N ALA A 369 -4.25 8.95 -16.37
CA ALA A 369 -4.94 10.22 -16.22
C ALA A 369 -4.85 10.76 -14.78
N MET A 370 -4.91 9.86 -13.78
CA MET A 370 -4.78 10.19 -12.36
C MET A 370 -3.35 10.61 -11.97
N ALA A 371 -2.32 10.24 -12.73
CA ALA A 371 -0.94 10.61 -12.46
C ALA A 371 -0.55 11.99 -13.01
N LEU A 372 -1.27 12.52 -14.02
CA LEU A 372 -0.95 13.80 -14.66
C LEU A 372 -0.95 15.00 -13.69
N PRO A 373 -1.89 15.14 -12.73
CA PRO A 373 -1.83 16.21 -11.74
C PRO A 373 -0.54 16.20 -10.92
N THR A 374 -0.12 15.03 -10.42
CA THR A 374 1.14 14.86 -9.69
C THR A 374 2.34 15.26 -10.55
N TYR A 375 2.36 14.85 -11.82
CA TYR A 375 3.44 15.20 -12.74
C TYR A 375 3.51 16.70 -13.05
N ILE A 376 2.36 17.37 -13.12
CA ILE A 376 2.29 18.83 -13.26
C ILE A 376 2.89 19.51 -12.03
N ASP A 377 2.44 19.13 -10.84
CA ASP A 377 2.88 19.73 -9.58
C ASP A 377 4.38 19.55 -9.36
N GLU A 378 4.91 18.33 -9.57
CA GLU A 378 6.35 18.06 -9.48
C GLU A 378 7.15 18.83 -10.52
N THR A 379 6.65 18.96 -11.76
CA THR A 379 7.36 19.69 -12.81
C THR A 379 7.45 21.18 -12.49
N ILE A 380 6.37 21.76 -11.94
CA ILE A 380 6.35 23.15 -11.50
C ILE A 380 7.26 23.33 -10.28
N ALA A 381 7.21 22.44 -9.30
CA ALA A 381 8.06 22.52 -8.11
C ALA A 381 9.56 22.42 -8.47
N ASN A 382 9.90 21.45 -9.31
CA ASN A 382 11.28 21.15 -9.69
C ASN A 382 11.81 22.06 -10.81
N GLN A 383 10.93 22.84 -11.46
CA GLN A 383 11.24 23.58 -12.68
C GLN A 383 11.91 22.68 -13.74
N SER A 384 11.46 21.43 -13.83
CA SER A 384 12.14 20.36 -14.56
C SER A 384 11.19 19.20 -14.79
N THR A 385 11.32 18.52 -15.94
CA THR A 385 10.60 17.27 -16.23
C THR A 385 11.26 16.03 -15.62
N GLN A 386 12.28 16.23 -14.78
CA GLN A 386 12.83 15.20 -13.89
C GLN A 386 11.92 15.03 -12.68
N ILE A 387 10.89 14.24 -12.90
CA ILE A 387 9.83 13.90 -11.94
C ILE A 387 9.81 12.40 -11.74
N ASP A 388 9.28 11.95 -10.60
CA ASP A 388 9.19 10.53 -10.29
C ASP A 388 8.00 9.91 -11.05
N ALA A 389 8.12 8.62 -11.35
CA ALA A 389 7.01 7.91 -11.98
C ALA A 389 6.01 7.46 -10.91
N VAL A 390 4.73 7.77 -11.11
CA VAL A 390 3.65 7.13 -10.38
C VAL A 390 3.56 5.67 -10.84
N SER A 391 3.45 4.73 -9.88
CA SER A 391 3.40 3.30 -10.16
C SER A 391 2.31 2.97 -11.19
N GLY A 392 2.67 2.25 -12.27
CA GLY A 392 1.77 1.91 -13.38
C GLY A 392 1.59 3.01 -14.44
N ALA A 393 2.08 4.23 -14.22
CA ALA A 393 1.93 5.38 -15.12
C ALA A 393 3.26 5.80 -15.78
N THR A 394 4.23 4.89 -15.90
CA THR A 394 5.57 5.19 -16.44
C THR A 394 5.53 5.75 -17.86
N ARG A 395 4.72 5.16 -18.76
CA ARG A 395 4.62 5.66 -20.15
C ARG A 395 3.88 7.00 -20.22
N THR A 396 2.90 7.21 -19.34
CA THR A 396 2.24 8.51 -19.19
C THR A 396 3.23 9.59 -18.78
N LYS A 397 4.13 9.29 -17.83
CA LYS A 397 5.20 10.20 -17.40
C LYS A 397 6.12 10.58 -18.56
N GLU A 398 6.56 9.59 -19.34
CA GLU A 398 7.41 9.81 -20.50
C GLU A 398 6.73 10.70 -21.55
N GLY A 399 5.46 10.42 -21.86
CA GLY A 399 4.66 11.22 -22.78
C GLY A 399 4.46 12.66 -22.30
N PHE A 400 4.08 12.83 -21.03
CA PHE A 400 3.93 14.14 -20.41
C PHE A 400 5.25 14.93 -20.39
N ALA A 401 6.35 14.32 -19.96
CA ALA A 401 7.67 14.94 -19.93
C ALA A 401 8.13 15.35 -21.33
N ALA A 402 7.88 14.52 -22.35
CA ALA A 402 8.16 14.86 -23.75
C ALA A 402 7.32 16.05 -24.22
N ALA A 403 6.03 16.09 -23.88
CA ALA A 403 5.13 17.20 -24.22
C ALA A 403 5.60 18.51 -23.58
N VAL A 404 5.96 18.50 -22.29
CA VAL A 404 6.49 19.67 -21.60
C VAL A 404 7.83 20.10 -22.19
N ASN A 405 8.77 19.19 -22.43
CA ASN A 405 10.06 19.53 -23.03
C ASN A 405 9.92 20.10 -24.44
N SER A 406 8.95 19.60 -25.23
CA SER A 406 8.59 20.15 -26.53
C SER A 406 8.10 21.60 -26.45
N ALA A 407 7.31 21.95 -25.42
CA ALA A 407 6.91 23.32 -25.14
C ALA A 407 8.09 24.20 -24.69
N LEU A 408 8.92 23.70 -23.76
CA LEU A 408 10.09 24.42 -23.23
C LEU A 408 11.15 24.69 -24.31
N ALA A 409 11.31 23.80 -25.30
CA ALA A 409 12.17 24.03 -26.45
C ALA A 409 11.74 25.25 -27.27
N LYS A 410 10.42 25.50 -27.39
CA LYS A 410 9.88 26.69 -28.08
C LYS A 410 10.05 27.98 -27.26
N ALA A 411 10.15 27.85 -25.94
CA ALA A 411 10.42 28.94 -25.02
C ALA A 411 11.90 29.27 -24.87
N SER A 412 12.78 28.34 -25.27
CA SER A 412 14.23 28.47 -25.16
C SER A 412 14.74 29.50 -26.17
N THR A 413 15.75 30.26 -25.76
CA THR A 413 16.34 31.35 -26.56
C THR A 413 17.52 30.89 -27.37
#